data_AF-A0A7Y6M975-F1
#
_entry.id   AF-A0A7Y6M975-F1
#
_cell.length_a   1.000
_cell.length_b   1.000
_cell.length_c   1.000
_cell.angle_alpha   90.00
_cell.angle_beta   90.00
_cell.angle_gamma   90.00
#
_symmetry.space_group_name_H-M   'P 1'
#
loop_
_entity.id
_entity.type
_entity.pdbx_description
1 polymer ?
#
loop_
_entity_poly.entity_id
_entity_poly.type
_entity_poly.pdbx_seq_one_letter_code
_entity_poly.pdbx_strand_id
1 'polypeptide(L)' 'MAISVFDLFKVGIGPSSSHTGGPMAAAHKFARGLDQDGLLDQVARV' A
#
# COMPACT_ATOMS: atom_id res chain seq x y z
N MET A 1 -5.84 -22.59 -0.67
CA MET A 1 -4.95 -21.42 -0.58
C MET A 1 -3.68 -21.84 0.15
N ALA A 2 -2.50 -21.48 -0.36
CA ALA A 2 -1.25 -21.66 0.36
C ALA A 2 -0.90 -20.37 1.11
N ILE A 3 -0.38 -20.49 2.34
CA ILE A 3 0.16 -19.38 3.12
C ILE A 3 1.68 -19.56 3.14
N SER A 4 2.41 -18.51 2.78
CA SER A 4 3.86 -18.48 2.79
C SER A 4 4.41 -18.02 4.14
N VAL A 5 5.63 -18.43 4.50
CA VAL A 5 6.35 -17.85 5.64
C VAL A 5 6.53 -16.33 5.49
N PHE A 6 6.63 -15.85 4.25
CA PHE A 6 6.71 -14.41 3.93
C PHE A 6 5.39 -13.67 4.15
N ASP A 7 4.25 -14.38 4.25
CA ASP A 7 2.99 -13.74 4.62
C ASP A 7 2.92 -13.42 6.11
N LEU A 8 3.64 -14.20 6.92
CA LEU A 8 3.72 -14.07 8.38
C LEU A 8 4.82 -13.08 8.80
N PHE A 9 5.97 -13.14 8.14
CA PHE A 9 7.15 -12.33 8.47
C PHE A 9 7.45 -11.35 7.34
N LYS A 10 6.94 -10.13 7.50
CA LYS A 10 7.12 -9.03 6.54
C LYS A 10 8.05 -7.96 7.13
N VAL A 11 8.98 -7.47 6.33
CA VAL A 11 9.74 -6.26 6.66
C VAL A 11 8.79 -5.07 6.55
N GLY A 12 8.73 -4.23 7.58
CA GLY A 12 7.83 -3.09 7.63
C GLY A 12 8.26 -2.08 8.68
N ILE A 13 7.42 -1.06 8.86
CA ILE A 13 7.63 0.02 9.84
C ILE A 13 6.63 -0.13 11.00
N GLY A 14 7.11 -0.04 12.24
CA GLY A 14 6.29 -0.03 13.45
C GLY A 14 5.56 1.31 13.65
N PRO A 15 4.63 1.41 14.63
CA PRO A 15 4.36 0.46 15.73
C PRO A 15 3.32 -0.62 15.42
N SER A 16 2.59 -0.53 14.31
CA SER A 16 1.44 -1.42 14.04
C SER A 16 1.32 -1.80 12.57
N SER A 17 1.26 -3.11 12.28
CA SER A 17 1.01 -3.58 10.91
C SER A 17 -0.36 -3.17 10.38
N SER A 18 -1.40 -3.13 11.23
CA SER A 18 -2.77 -2.79 10.82
C SER A 18 -3.03 -1.30 10.71
N HIS A 19 -2.35 -0.48 11.51
CA HIS A 19 -2.57 0.98 11.55
C HIS A 19 -1.42 1.79 10.91
N THR A 20 -0.32 1.15 10.56
CA THR A 20 0.83 1.79 9.89
C THR A 20 1.11 1.14 8.54
N GLY A 21 1.50 -0.14 8.54
CA GLY A 21 1.85 -0.85 7.30
C GLY A 21 0.68 -1.02 6.34
N GLY A 22 -0.50 -1.37 6.85
CA GLY A 22 -1.73 -1.54 6.06
C GLY A 22 -2.17 -0.26 5.36
N PRO A 23 -2.37 0.86 6.09
CA PRO A 23 -2.69 2.15 5.49
C PRO A 23 -1.63 2.64 4.50
N MET A 24 -0.34 2.46 4.81
CA MET A 24 0.76 2.81 3.88
C MET A 24 0.69 2.01 2.58
N ALA A 25 0.46 0.70 2.66
CA ALA A 25 0.31 -0.16 1.49
C ALA A 25 -0.95 0.22 0.68
N ALA A 26 -2.04 0.61 1.33
CA ALA A 26 -3.25 1.08 0.68
C ALA A 26 -3.03 2.40 -0.06
N ALA A 27 -2.39 3.38 0.58
CA ALA A 27 -2.03 4.66 -0.04
C ALA A 27 -1.11 4.48 -1.25
N HIS A 28 -0.11 3.60 -1.15
CA HIS A 28 0.76 3.25 -2.28
C HIS A 28 -0.02 2.65 -3.45
N LYS A 29 -0.93 1.70 -3.17
CA LYS A 29 -1.80 1.11 -4.21
C LYS A 29 -2.68 2.16 -4.90
N PHE A 30 -3.26 3.07 -4.13
CA PHE A 30 -4.07 4.16 -4.67
C PHE A 30 -3.27 5.06 -5.62
N ALA A 31 -2.11 5.56 -5.18
CA ALA A 31 -1.25 6.40 -6.01
C ALA A 31 -0.76 5.67 -7.27
N ARG A 32 -0.38 4.40 -7.14
CA ARG A 32 0.01 3.55 -8.27
C ARG A 32 -1.12 3.33 -9.28
N GLY A 33 -2.36 3.20 -8.82
CA GLY A 33 -3.53 3.07 -9.69
C GLY A 33 -3.75 4.34 -10.52
N LEU A 34 -3.72 5.52 -9.87
CA LEU A 34 -3.82 6.81 -10.57
C LEU A 34 -2.75 6.99 -11.64
N ASP A 35 -1.52 6.58 -11.37
CA ASP A 35 -0.42 6.61 -12.33
C ASP A 35 -0.66 5.66 -13.52
N GLN A 36 -1.12 4.42 -13.24
CA GLN A 36 -1.43 3.43 -14.29
C GLN A 36 -2.56 3.89 -15.20
N ASP A 37 -3.54 4.60 -14.64
CA ASP A 37 -4.70 5.12 -15.38
C ASP A 37 -4.38 6.45 -16.10
N GLY A 38 -3.17 7.00 -15.95
CA GLY A 38 -2.78 8.29 -16.53
C GLY A 38 -3.50 9.50 -15.91
N LEU A 39 -4.04 9.32 -14.70
CA LEU A 39 -4.83 10.32 -13.98
C LEU A 39 -4.01 11.10 -12.95
N LEU A 40 -2.83 10.61 -12.58
CA LEU A 40 -2.02 11.18 -11.49
C LEU A 40 -1.75 12.68 -11.66
N ASP A 41 -1.39 13.12 -12.87
CA ASP A 41 -1.09 14.53 -13.16
C ASP A 41 -2.32 15.45 -13.07
N GLN A 42 -3.53 14.88 -13.10
CA GLN A 42 -4.79 15.63 -13.01
C GLN A 42 -5.29 15.77 -11.57
N VAL A 43 -4.63 15.13 -10.60
CA VAL A 43 -5.03 15.15 -9.19
C VAL A 43 -4.73 16.51 -8.56
N ALA A 44 -5.78 17.26 -8.24
CA ALA A 44 -5.66 18.56 -7.57
C ALA A 44 -5.66 18.49 -6.03
N ARG A 45 -6.16 17.38 -5.45
CA ARG A 45 -6.23 17.14 -4.00
C ARG A 45 -6.44 15.64 -3.73
N VAL A 46 -5.92 15.16 -2.60
CA VAL A 46 -6.18 13.83 -2.01
C VAL A 46 -6.92 13.98 -0.68
#